data_AF-A0A836T1V6-F1
#
_entry.id   AF-A0A836T1V6-F1
#
_cell.length_a   1.000
_cell.length_b   1.000
_cell.length_c   1.000
_cell.angle_alpha   90.00
_cell.angle_beta   90.00
_cell.angle_gamma   90.00
#
_symmetry.space_group_name_H-M   'P 1'
#
loop_
_entity.id
_entity.type
_entity.pdbx_description
1 polymer ?
#
loop_
_entity_poly.entity_id
_entity_poly.type
_entity_poly.pdbx_seq_one_letter_code
_entity_poly.pdbx_strand_id
1 'polypeptide(L)'
;MSFEIDWYRDFFSISWAREQDKLVLRAVFEDKNVATNIAQEIESWSSKFTRLTIIEKEDDEIVICCYQDPQISKSGKRIGLCRTGMRQSSGYEYTKVIIESKSTLLQIAYAEDIRDIRTYEEISKLVSVRKC
;
A
#
# COMPACT_ATOMS: atom_id res chain seq x y z
N MET A 1 -0.89 -17.13 -19.99
CA MET A 1 -1.12 -15.67 -20.09
C MET A 1 -0.69 -15.07 -18.76
N SER A 2 0.43 -14.35 -18.72
CA SER A 2 0.82 -13.56 -17.56
C SER A 2 -0.15 -12.38 -17.46
N PHE A 3 -0.94 -12.33 -16.40
CA PHE A 3 -1.75 -11.16 -16.12
C PHE A 3 -0.80 -10.08 -15.61
N GLU A 4 -0.42 -9.15 -16.48
CA GLU A 4 0.50 -8.07 -16.13
C GLU A 4 -0.21 -7.05 -15.24
N ILE A 5 0.35 -6.80 -14.06
CA ILE A 5 -0.09 -5.76 -13.13
C ILE A 5 0.65 -4.48 -13.53
N ASP A 6 -0.09 -3.39 -13.68
CA ASP A 6 0.46 -2.05 -13.84
C ASP A 6 0.85 -1.52 -12.44
N TRP A 7 2.15 -1.53 -12.16
CA TRP A 7 2.68 -1.22 -10.85
C TRP A 7 2.96 0.28 -10.71
N TYR A 8 2.18 0.95 -9.86
CA TYR A 8 2.48 2.28 -9.37
C TYR A 8 3.60 2.20 -8.35
N ARG A 9 4.76 2.74 -8.73
CA ARG A 9 5.98 2.79 -7.91
C ARG A 9 6.27 4.19 -7.36
N ASP A 10 5.62 5.20 -7.95
CA ASP A 10 5.86 6.62 -7.71
C ASP A 10 4.97 7.18 -6.58
N PHE A 11 4.89 6.46 -5.46
CA PHE A 11 4.37 7.02 -4.22
C PHE A 11 5.51 7.16 -3.20
N PHE A 12 5.51 8.29 -2.51
CA PHE A 12 6.67 8.83 -1.83
C PHE A 12 7.01 8.07 -0.56
N SER A 13 5.99 7.62 0.16
CA SER A 13 6.17 6.87 1.39
C SER A 13 5.06 5.87 1.64
N ILE A 14 5.46 4.82 2.36
CA ILE A 14 4.56 3.98 3.13
C ILE A 14 4.66 4.45 4.58
N SER A 15 3.54 4.90 5.14
CA SER A 15 3.45 5.12 6.58
C SER A 15 2.51 4.12 7.23
N TRP A 16 2.82 3.78 8.48
CA TRP A 16 2.04 2.86 9.29
C TRP A 16 1.34 3.62 10.39
N ALA A 17 0.02 3.54 10.45
CA ALA A 17 -0.77 4.04 11.57
C ALA A 17 -1.44 2.86 12.29
N ARG A 18 -1.59 2.99 13.60
CA ARG A 18 -2.36 2.03 14.40
C ARG A 18 -3.76 2.58 14.58
N GLU A 19 -4.75 1.84 14.11
CA GLU A 19 -6.15 2.16 14.33
C GLU A 19 -6.79 1.02 15.11
N GLN A 20 -7.01 1.25 16.41
CA GLN A 20 -7.42 0.23 17.38
C GLN A 20 -6.46 -0.99 17.37
N ASP A 21 -6.93 -2.13 16.86
CA ASP A 21 -6.16 -3.36 16.75
C ASP A 21 -5.71 -3.68 15.32
N LYS A 22 -5.97 -2.78 14.37
CA LYS A 22 -5.57 -2.92 12.97
C LYS A 22 -4.38 -2.04 12.66
N LEU A 23 -3.61 -2.50 11.68
CA LEU A 23 -2.50 -1.76 11.10
C LEU A 23 -2.99 -1.09 9.81
N VAL A 24 -2.83 0.22 9.70
CA VAL A 24 -3.18 0.97 8.49
C VAL A 24 -1.91 1.28 7.73
N LEU A 25 -1.78 0.68 6.55
CA LEU A 25 -0.78 0.97 5.54
C LEU A 25 -1.27 2.15 4.70
N ARG A 26 -0.60 3.29 4.80
CA ARG A 26 -0.91 4.49 4.02
C ARG A 26 0.09 4.66 2.89
N ALA A 27 -0.38 4.58 1.66
CA ALA A 27 0.38 4.97 0.47
C ALA A 27 0.19 6.48 0.26
N VAL A 28 1.28 7.24 0.35
CA VAL A 28 1.25 8.72 0.31
C VAL A 28 1.77 9.22 -1.04
N PHE A 29 0.98 10.05 -1.72
CA PHE A 29 1.28 10.64 -3.02
C PHE A 29 1.43 12.16 -2.92
N GLU A 30 2.37 12.75 -3.66
CA GLU A 30 2.50 14.22 -3.80
C GLU A 30 1.62 14.79 -4.92
N ASP A 31 1.15 13.97 -5.86
CA ASP A 31 0.17 14.40 -6.87
C ASP A 31 -1.25 13.99 -6.43
N LYS A 32 -2.08 14.99 -6.13
CA LYS A 32 -3.45 14.79 -5.67
C LYS A 32 -4.36 14.12 -6.72
N ASN A 33 -4.13 14.40 -8.00
CA ASN A 33 -4.92 13.79 -9.08
C ASN A 33 -4.58 12.29 -9.20
N VAL A 34 -3.30 11.94 -9.12
CA VAL A 34 -2.86 10.54 -9.07
C VAL A 34 -3.43 9.85 -7.84
N ALA A 35 -3.32 10.46 -6.66
CA ALA A 35 -3.86 9.93 -5.40
C ALA A 35 -5.36 9.64 -5.53
N THR A 36 -6.12 10.58 -6.08
CA THR A 36 -7.58 10.47 -6.24
C THR A 36 -7.97 9.37 -7.23
N ASN A 37 -7.29 9.27 -8.36
CA ASN A 37 -7.53 8.22 -9.35
C ASN A 37 -7.25 6.82 -8.77
N ILE A 38 -6.14 6.68 -8.05
CA ILE A 38 -5.80 5.42 -7.37
C ILE A 38 -6.82 5.10 -6.27
N ALA A 39 -7.22 6.08 -5.47
CA ALA A 39 -8.23 5.91 -4.43
C ALA A 39 -9.54 5.33 -5.00
N GLN A 40 -10.04 5.88 -6.10
CA GLN A 40 -11.24 5.39 -6.76
C GLN A 40 -11.11 3.94 -7.24
N GLU A 41 -9.95 3.56 -7.79
CA GLU A 41 -9.70 2.19 -8.23
C GLU A 41 -9.64 1.22 -7.03
N ILE A 42 -8.89 1.56 -5.98
CA ILE A 42 -8.73 0.65 -4.83
C ILE A 42 -10.03 0.49 -4.02
N GLU A 43 -10.93 1.48 -4.02
CA GLU A 43 -12.22 1.37 -3.34
C GLU A 43 -13.11 0.29 -3.95
N SER A 44 -12.89 -0.04 -5.22
CA SER A 44 -13.57 -1.16 -5.90
C SER A 44 -12.95 -2.53 -5.57
N TRP A 45 -11.80 -2.56 -4.92
CA TRP A 45 -11.10 -3.81 -4.63
C TRP A 45 -11.85 -4.67 -3.63
N SER A 46 -11.92 -5.95 -3.94
CA SER A 46 -12.52 -6.95 -3.06
C SER A 46 -11.53 -7.37 -2.00
N SER A 47 -11.88 -7.16 -0.73
CA SER A 47 -11.12 -7.63 0.44
C SER A 47 -10.77 -9.13 0.45
N LYS A 48 -11.52 -9.96 -0.29
CA LYS A 48 -11.22 -11.39 -0.45
C LYS A 48 -10.01 -11.63 -1.37
N PHE A 49 -9.74 -10.73 -2.30
CA PHE A 49 -8.76 -10.88 -3.38
C PHE A 49 -7.68 -9.80 -3.37
N THR A 50 -7.77 -8.79 -2.50
CA THR A 50 -6.68 -7.86 -2.26
C THR A 50 -5.57 -8.54 -1.46
N ARG A 51 -4.33 -8.36 -1.91
CA ARG A 51 -3.12 -8.95 -1.37
C ARG A 51 -2.14 -7.88 -0.95
N LEU A 52 -1.45 -8.17 0.15
CA LEU A 52 -0.25 -7.49 0.63
C LEU A 52 0.87 -8.53 0.62
N THR A 53 1.93 -8.24 -0.12
CA THR A 53 3.12 -9.09 -0.22
C THR A 53 4.32 -8.27 0.17
N ILE A 54 5.17 -8.86 1.01
CA ILE A 54 6.44 -8.27 1.44
C ILE A 54 7.55 -9.18 0.93
N ILE A 55 8.47 -8.62 0.17
CA ILE A 55 9.60 -9.34 -0.43
C ILE A 55 10.87 -8.78 0.18
N GLU A 56 11.62 -9.65 0.84
CA GLU A 56 12.94 -9.36 1.40
C GLU A 56 13.99 -9.76 0.37
N LYS A 57 14.87 -8.82 0.01
CA LYS A 57 15.98 -9.06 -0.91
C LYS A 57 17.29 -9.26 -0.13
N GLU A 58 18.29 -9.78 -0.83
CA GLU A 58 19.61 -10.10 -0.28
C GLU A 58 20.42 -8.86 0.17
N ASP A 59 20.08 -7.66 -0.29
CA ASP A 59 20.77 -6.40 -0.01
C ASP A 59 20.13 -5.58 1.11
N ASP A 60 19.43 -6.26 2.03
CA ASP A 60 18.60 -5.64 3.08
C ASP A 60 17.51 -4.73 2.51
N GLU A 61 17.13 -4.86 1.24
CA GLU A 61 16.00 -4.14 0.66
C GLU A 61 14.69 -4.89 0.92
N ILE A 62 13.65 -4.15 1.27
CA ILE A 62 12.28 -4.64 1.39
C ILE A 62 11.46 -3.99 0.29
N VAL A 63 10.64 -4.83 -0.34
CA VAL A 63 9.64 -4.42 -1.30
C VAL A 63 8.26 -4.74 -0.73
N ILE A 64 7.39 -3.74 -0.65
CA ILE A 64 6.00 -3.93 -0.22
C ILE A 64 5.09 -3.70 -1.41
N CYS A 65 4.31 -4.71 -1.78
CA CYS A 65 3.33 -4.60 -2.86
C CYS A 65 1.90 -4.86 -2.34
N CYS A 66 0.96 -4.00 -2.74
CA CYS A 66 -0.48 -4.15 -2.56
C CYS A 66 -1.18 -4.23 -3.91
N TYR A 67 -1.96 -5.28 -4.14
CA TYR A 67 -2.63 -5.49 -5.42
C TYR A 67 -3.88 -6.33 -5.27
N GLN A 68 -4.83 -6.19 -6.18
CA GLN A 68 -5.92 -7.15 -6.31
C GLN A 68 -5.49 -8.29 -7.23
N ASP A 69 -5.91 -9.52 -6.90
CA ASP A 69 -5.72 -10.68 -7.77
C ASP A 69 -6.12 -10.33 -9.23
N PRO A 70 -5.17 -10.39 -10.19
CA PRO A 70 -5.42 -9.95 -11.56
C PRO A 70 -6.53 -10.73 -12.28
N GLN A 71 -6.84 -11.94 -11.82
CA GLN A 71 -7.91 -12.78 -12.39
C GLN A 71 -9.31 -12.29 -11.98
N ILE A 72 -9.41 -11.40 -10.98
CA ILE A 72 -10.67 -10.95 -10.39
C ILE A 72 -10.96 -9.47 -10.68
N SER A 73 -9.97 -8.69 -11.11
CA SER A 73 -10.17 -7.27 -11.40
C SER A 73 -11.29 -7.08 -12.43
N LYS A 74 -12.33 -6.33 -12.03
CA LYS A 74 -13.51 -6.04 -12.85
C LYS A 74 -13.36 -4.78 -13.69
N SER A 75 -12.46 -3.86 -13.32
CA SER A 75 -12.32 -2.55 -13.98
C SER A 75 -11.48 -2.59 -15.26
N GLY A 76 -10.97 -3.77 -15.67
CA GLY A 76 -10.04 -3.92 -16.79
C GLY A 76 -8.64 -3.35 -16.52
N LYS A 77 -8.53 -2.41 -15.58
CA LYS A 77 -7.29 -1.90 -15.01
C LYS A 77 -6.78 -2.87 -13.94
N ARG A 78 -5.57 -3.38 -14.14
CA ARG A 78 -4.91 -4.29 -13.20
C ARG A 78 -3.82 -3.54 -12.48
N ILE A 79 -4.19 -2.52 -11.71
CA ILE A 79 -3.21 -1.70 -11.01
C ILE A 79 -2.74 -2.38 -9.72
N GLY A 80 -1.50 -2.12 -9.33
CA GLY A 80 -0.94 -2.50 -8.04
C GLY A 80 -0.06 -1.37 -7.52
N LEU A 81 0.03 -1.24 -6.21
CA LEU A 81 0.95 -0.32 -5.55
C LEU A 81 2.17 -1.13 -5.16
N CYS A 82 3.37 -0.70 -5.50
CA CYS A 82 4.56 -1.34 -4.96
C CYS A 82 5.67 -0.35 -4.62
N ARG A 83 6.16 -0.42 -3.38
CA ARG A 83 7.26 0.39 -2.90
C ARG A 83 8.53 -0.43 -2.81
N THR A 84 9.59 0.07 -3.43
CA THR A 84 10.95 -0.45 -3.37
C THR A 84 11.87 0.53 -2.63
N GLY A 85 13.11 0.13 -2.37
CA GLY A 85 14.15 0.98 -1.79
C GLY A 85 14.01 1.22 -0.29
N MET A 86 13.17 0.45 0.41
CA MET A 86 13.12 0.49 1.87
C MET A 86 14.21 -0.42 2.42
N ARG A 87 15.04 0.09 3.33
CA ARG A 87 16.07 -0.74 3.99
C ARG A 87 15.49 -1.45 5.21
N GLN A 88 15.96 -2.67 5.47
CA GLN A 88 15.80 -3.41 6.71
C GLN A 88 16.58 -2.65 7.80
N SER A 89 15.95 -1.61 8.36
CA SER A 89 16.45 -0.96 9.56
C SER A 89 16.04 -1.79 10.78
N SER A 90 16.65 -1.55 11.94
CA SER A 90 16.24 -2.18 13.20
C SER A 90 14.74 -1.99 13.52
N GLY A 91 14.12 -0.91 13.03
CA GLY A 91 12.68 -0.68 13.13
C GLY A 91 11.83 -1.61 12.25
N TYR A 92 12.37 -2.13 11.14
CA TYR A 92 11.66 -3.06 10.27
C TYR A 92 11.41 -4.41 10.95
N GLU A 93 12.37 -4.99 11.66
CA GLU A 93 12.16 -6.27 12.36
C GLU A 93 10.99 -6.22 13.34
N TYR A 94 10.87 -5.13 14.10
CA TYR A 94 9.71 -4.90 14.97
C TYR A 94 8.43 -4.66 14.17
N THR A 95 8.54 -3.90 13.07
CA THR A 95 7.39 -3.60 12.21
C THR A 95 6.90 -4.85 11.49
N LYS A 96 7.78 -5.78 11.11
CA LYS A 96 7.48 -7.07 10.48
C LYS A 96 6.62 -7.92 11.40
N VAL A 97 7.00 -8.06 12.67
CA VAL A 97 6.19 -8.78 13.67
C VAL A 97 4.79 -8.16 13.80
N ILE A 98 4.70 -6.83 13.79
CA ILE A 98 3.41 -6.12 13.85
C ILE A 98 2.60 -6.33 12.56
N ILE A 99 3.26 -6.26 11.40
CA ILE A 99 2.62 -6.49 10.11
C ILE A 99 2.12 -7.92 10.03
N GLU A 100 2.89 -8.93 10.44
CA GLU A 100 2.52 -10.34 10.40
C GLU A 100 1.38 -10.68 11.37
N SER A 101 1.40 -10.09 12.57
CA SER A 101 0.41 -10.39 13.62
C SER A 101 -0.94 -9.69 13.45
N LYS A 102 -0.98 -8.48 12.87
CA LYS A 102 -2.22 -7.67 12.83
C LYS A 102 -2.96 -7.74 11.51
N SER A 103 -4.28 -7.54 11.54
CA SER A 103 -5.03 -7.29 10.31
C SER A 103 -4.62 -5.95 9.70
N THR A 104 -4.40 -5.93 8.38
CA THR A 104 -3.91 -4.74 7.68
C THR A 104 -5.01 -4.12 6.83
N LEU A 105 -5.08 -2.79 6.85
CA LEU A 105 -5.91 -1.96 6.01
C LEU A 105 -5.01 -1.12 5.11
N LEU A 106 -5.42 -0.89 3.87
CA LEU A 106 -4.78 0.02 2.92
C LEU A 106 -5.58 1.32 2.86
N GLN A 107 -4.87 2.45 2.83
CA GLN A 107 -5.43 3.78 2.61
C GLN A 107 -4.54 4.57 1.65
N ILE A 108 -5.14 5.38 0.79
CA ILE A 108 -4.44 6.37 -0.02
C ILE A 108 -4.51 7.72 0.68
N ALA A 109 -3.37 8.37 0.78
CA ALA A 109 -3.25 9.73 1.28
C ALA A 109 -2.52 10.62 0.27
N TYR A 110 -2.83 11.90 0.31
CA TYR A 110 -2.12 12.96 -0.37
C TYR A 110 -1.33 13.77 0.67
N ALA A 111 -0.15 14.26 0.31
CA ALA A 111 0.56 15.25 1.09
C ALA A 111 1.27 16.22 0.14
N GLU A 112 1.06 17.53 0.34
CA GLU A 112 1.79 18.56 -0.42
C GLU A 112 3.27 18.60 0.01
N ASP A 113 3.55 18.41 1.29
CA ASP A 113 4.90 18.23 1.83
C ASP A 113 4.90 17.04 2.81
N ILE A 114 5.58 15.96 2.43
CA ILE A 114 5.66 14.73 3.22
C ILE A 114 6.35 14.90 4.59
N ARG A 115 7.11 16.00 4.76
CA ARG A 115 7.79 16.33 6.02
C ARG A 115 6.86 17.10 6.96
N ASP A 116 5.80 17.70 6.44
CA ASP A 116 4.80 18.43 7.21
C ASP A 116 3.50 17.63 7.29
N ILE A 117 3.32 16.95 8.43
CA ILE A 117 2.12 16.15 8.73
C ILE A 117 0.81 16.94 8.60
N ARG A 118 0.85 18.28 8.68
CA ARG A 118 -0.35 19.13 8.54
C ARG A 118 -0.87 19.18 7.10
N THR A 119 -0.04 18.83 6.12
CA THR A 119 -0.42 18.80 4.71
C THR A 119 -1.04 17.47 4.29
N TYR A 120 -1.09 16.49 5.20
CA TYR A 120 -1.64 15.17 4.91
C TYR A 120 -3.17 15.21 4.84
N GLU A 121 -3.68 14.65 3.76
CA GLU A 121 -5.11 14.49 3.49
C GLU A 121 -5.40 13.02 3.19
N GLU A 122 -6.34 12.44 3.92
CA GLU A 122 -6.81 11.08 3.65
C GLU A 122 -7.78 11.11 2.46
N ILE A 123 -7.43 10.43 1.37
CA ILE A 123 -8.16 10.51 0.09
C ILE A 123 -9.10 9.32 -0.10
N SER A 124 -8.74 8.14 0.39
CA SER A 124 -9.55 6.92 0.23
C SER A 124 -10.15 6.43 1.53
N LYS A 125 -11.20 5.61 1.39
CA LYS A 125 -11.62 4.69 2.45
C LYS A 125 -10.55 3.65 2.78
N LEU A 126 -10.72 2.99 3.91
CA LEU A 126 -9.91 1.86 4.35
C LEU A 126 -10.30 0.58 3.59
N VAL A 127 -9.34 -0.03 2.92
CA VAL A 127 -9.52 -1.28 2.17
C VAL A 127 -8.82 -2.42 2.89
N SER A 128 -9.56 -3.46 3.27
CA SER A 128 -8.95 -4.63 3.89
C SER A 128 -8.07 -5.40 2.91
N VAL A 129 -6.84 -5.70 3.34
CA VAL A 129 -5.89 -6.48 2.55
C VAL A 129 -5.57 -7.80 3.24
N ARG A 130 -5.31 -8.85 2.46
CA ARG A 130 -4.86 -10.14 2.99
C ARG A 130 -3.37 -10.30 2.74
N LYS A 131 -2.64 -10.73 3.76
CA LYS A 131 -1.24 -11.11 3.58
C LYS A 131 -1.15 -12.40 2.77
N CYS A 132 -0.15 -12.47 1.90
CA CYS A 132 0.16 -13.63 1.07
C CYS A 132 1.52 -14.19 1.46
#